data_AF-A0AAJ1VZ16-F1
#
_entry.id   AF-A0AAJ1VZ16-F1
#
_cell.length_a   1.000
_cell.length_b   1.000
_cell.length_c   1.000
_cell.angle_alpha   90.00
_cell.angle_beta   90.00
_cell.angle_gamma   90.00
#
_symmetry.space_group_name_H-M   'P 1'
#
loop_
_entity.id
_entity.type
_entity.pdbx_description
1 polymer ?
#
loop_
_entity_poly.entity_id
_entity_poly.type
_entity_poly.pdbx_seq_one_letter_code
_entity_poly.pdbx_strand_id
1 'polypeptide(L)'
;GSSNILRVTGNVKIRKAMAKGKLKPLGATMARYLEERYNTLPFAERWSYPLLAKPFPDEDESSLRKKWKALVKKLTTIRFLEVYDALRDVDGGIVGQFEHTVYVAEGGPEVLTVE
;
A
#
# COMPACT_ATOMS: atom_id res chain seq x y z
N GLY A 1 13.16 4.00 2.86
CA GLY A 1 11.95 3.30 2.40
C GLY A 1 11.53 3.82 1.05
N SER A 2 10.70 3.06 0.31
CA SER A 2 10.04 3.59 -0.91
C SER A 2 9.06 4.73 -0.54
N SER A 3 8.97 5.76 -1.39
CA SER A 3 7.95 6.81 -1.27
C SER A 3 6.60 6.41 -1.86
N ASN A 4 6.50 5.21 -2.43
CA ASN A 4 5.28 4.73 -3.06
C ASN A 4 4.18 4.49 -2.03
N ILE A 5 2.95 4.74 -2.47
CA ILE A 5 1.74 4.42 -1.73
C ILE A 5 1.18 3.09 -2.25
N LEU A 6 0.70 2.26 -1.35
CA LEU A 6 0.13 0.94 -1.63
C LEU A 6 -1.35 0.96 -1.25
N ARG A 7 -2.17 0.20 -1.97
CA ARG A 7 -3.60 0.03 -1.66
C ARG A 7 -4.02 -1.41 -1.88
N VAL A 8 -4.76 -2.00 -0.95
CA VAL A 8 -5.46 -3.27 -1.22
C VAL A 8 -6.66 -2.97 -2.10
N THR A 9 -6.80 -3.72 -3.19
CA THR A 9 -7.78 -3.39 -4.23
C THR A 9 -9.22 -3.78 -3.86
N GLY A 10 -9.41 -4.70 -2.91
CA GLY A 10 -10.71 -5.32 -2.61
C GLY A 10 -11.24 -6.28 -3.69
N ASN A 11 -10.60 -6.33 -4.87
CA ASN A 11 -11.04 -7.11 -6.02
C ASN A 11 -10.69 -8.61 -5.92
N VAL A 12 -9.76 -8.98 -5.02
CA VAL A 12 -9.20 -10.33 -4.93
C VAL A 12 -9.29 -10.82 -3.50
N LYS A 13 -10.12 -11.84 -3.25
CA LYS A 13 -10.16 -12.54 -1.96
C LYS A 13 -8.93 -13.43 -1.80
N ILE A 14 -8.14 -13.25 -0.74
CA ILE A 14 -6.89 -14.00 -0.47
C ILE A 14 -7.11 -15.52 -0.48
N ARG A 15 -8.25 -16.00 0.06
CA ARG A 15 -8.61 -17.43 0.05
C ARG A 15 -8.59 -18.03 -1.36
N LYS A 16 -9.10 -17.30 -2.36
CA LYS A 16 -9.07 -17.75 -3.77
C LYS A 16 -7.65 -17.74 -4.36
N ALA A 17 -6.79 -16.81 -3.93
CA ALA A 17 -5.40 -16.77 -4.38
C ALA A 17 -4.57 -17.93 -3.81
N MET A 18 -4.81 -18.32 -2.54
CA MET A 18 -4.19 -19.50 -1.93
C MET A 18 -4.62 -20.80 -2.61
N ALA A 19 -5.93 -20.99 -2.83
CA ALA A 19 -6.45 -22.20 -3.46
C ALA A 19 -5.90 -22.43 -4.88
N LYS A 20 -5.51 -21.35 -5.58
CA LYS A 20 -4.88 -21.41 -6.91
C LYS A 20 -3.35 -21.54 -6.87
N GLY A 21 -2.75 -21.80 -5.70
CA GLY A 21 -1.29 -21.91 -5.53
C GLY A 21 -0.52 -20.61 -5.81
N LYS A 22 -1.22 -19.48 -5.95
CA LYS A 22 -0.60 -18.21 -6.34
C LYS A 22 0.19 -17.55 -5.21
N LEU A 23 -0.03 -17.96 -3.96
CA LEU A 23 0.58 -17.36 -2.78
C LEU A 23 0.99 -18.44 -1.77
N LYS A 24 2.21 -18.35 -1.24
CA LYS A 24 2.68 -19.22 -0.14
C LYS A 24 1.98 -18.81 1.18
N PRO A 25 1.89 -19.70 2.19
CA PRO A 25 1.17 -19.42 3.45
C PRO A 25 1.60 -18.12 4.12
N LEU A 26 2.91 -17.88 4.26
CA LEU A 26 3.41 -16.64 4.88
C LEU A 26 2.99 -15.38 4.09
N GLY A 27 3.08 -15.43 2.76
CA GLY A 27 2.62 -14.32 1.92
C GLY A 27 1.12 -14.07 2.07
N ALA A 28 0.32 -15.12 2.28
CA ALA A 28 -1.12 -15.01 2.52
C ALA A 28 -1.43 -14.42 3.89
N THR A 29 -0.68 -14.82 4.93
CA THR A 29 -0.77 -14.21 6.26
C THR A 29 -0.45 -12.72 6.20
N MET A 30 0.62 -12.33 5.49
CA MET A 30 0.98 -10.92 5.32
C MET A 30 -0.08 -10.15 4.53
N ALA A 31 -0.59 -10.71 3.43
CA ALA A 31 -1.67 -10.10 2.67
C ALA A 31 -2.92 -9.87 3.53
N ARG A 32 -3.25 -10.84 4.40
CA ARG A 32 -4.40 -10.74 5.30
C ARG A 32 -4.20 -9.64 6.33
N TYR A 33 -3.01 -9.51 6.91
CA TYR A 33 -2.72 -8.41 7.82
C TYR A 33 -2.82 -7.05 7.14
N LEU A 34 -2.40 -6.92 5.88
CA LEU A 34 -2.56 -5.68 5.12
C LEU A 34 -4.05 -5.36 4.89
N GLU A 35 -4.84 -6.37 4.51
CA GLU A 35 -6.31 -6.24 4.32
C GLU A 35 -7.03 -5.87 5.61
N GLU A 36 -6.74 -6.56 6.72
CA GLU A 36 -7.36 -6.31 8.02
C GLU A 36 -6.99 -4.92 8.56
N ARG A 37 -5.75 -4.46 8.33
CA ARG A 37 -5.26 -3.19 8.87
C ARG A 37 -5.69 -1.97 8.07
N TYR A 38 -5.65 -2.05 6.74
CA TYR A 38 -5.87 -0.90 5.88
C TYR A 38 -7.17 -0.98 5.08
N ASN A 39 -7.77 -2.17 4.97
CA ASN A 39 -8.88 -2.42 4.04
C ASN A 39 -8.52 -1.82 2.67
N THR A 40 -9.37 -0.98 2.09
CA THR A 40 -9.12 -0.30 0.81
C THR A 40 -8.43 1.07 0.94
N LEU A 41 -8.02 1.48 2.15
CA LEU A 41 -7.32 2.74 2.36
C LEU A 41 -5.86 2.65 1.88
N PRO A 42 -5.31 3.75 1.33
CA PRO A 42 -3.91 3.82 0.96
C PRO A 42 -2.99 3.79 2.20
N PHE A 43 -1.82 3.17 2.05
CA PHE A 43 -0.80 3.09 3.10
C PHE A 43 0.62 3.16 2.53
N ALA A 44 1.56 3.62 3.35
CA ALA A 44 2.97 3.68 2.96
C ALA A 44 3.74 2.42 3.39
N GLU A 45 4.77 2.04 2.63
CA GLU A 45 5.69 0.94 2.98
C GLU A 45 6.19 1.04 4.44
N ARG A 46 6.57 2.23 4.89
CA ARG A 46 7.10 2.46 6.24
C ARG A 46 6.12 2.09 7.37
N TRP A 47 4.81 2.06 7.10
CA TRP A 47 3.80 1.68 8.10
C TRP A 47 3.64 0.17 8.24
N SER A 48 3.96 -0.58 7.18
CA SER A 48 3.73 -2.02 7.10
C SER A 48 5.02 -2.84 7.09
N TYR A 49 6.15 -2.23 6.74
CA TYR A 49 7.47 -2.87 6.75
C TYR A 49 7.81 -3.53 8.10
N PRO A 50 7.51 -2.90 9.27
CA PRO A 50 7.75 -3.54 10.56
C PRO A 50 6.99 -4.87 10.76
N LEU A 51 5.91 -5.12 10.00
CA LEU A 51 5.19 -6.40 10.05
C LEU A 51 6.07 -7.58 9.59
N LEU A 52 7.13 -7.33 8.82
CA LEU A 52 8.09 -8.37 8.42
C LEU A 52 9.09 -8.73 9.51
N ALA A 53 9.31 -7.89 10.53
CA ALA A 53 10.29 -8.18 11.57
C ALA A 53 9.89 -9.39 12.42
N LYS A 54 8.60 -9.56 12.71
CA LYS A 54 8.10 -10.68 13.52
C LYS A 54 8.31 -12.06 12.88
N PRO A 55 7.98 -12.31 11.60
CA PRO A 55 8.23 -13.60 10.96
C PRO A 55 9.72 -13.84 10.60
N PHE A 56 10.58 -12.84 10.70
CA PHE A 56 11.98 -12.88 10.30
C PHE A 56 12.87 -12.16 11.33
N PRO A 57 12.91 -12.63 12.59
CA PRO A 57 13.55 -11.89 13.70
C PRO A 57 15.07 -11.76 13.56
N ASP A 58 15.72 -12.73 12.92
CA ASP A 58 17.18 -12.81 12.82
C ASP A 58 17.73 -12.30 11.48
N GLU A 59 16.87 -11.76 10.62
CA GLU A 59 17.24 -11.32 9.27
C GLU A 59 17.67 -9.85 9.27
N ASP A 60 18.76 -9.55 8.56
CA ASP A 60 19.23 -8.18 8.42
C ASP A 60 18.28 -7.31 7.58
N GLU A 61 18.43 -5.99 7.69
CA GLU A 61 17.58 -5.02 7.00
C GLU A 61 17.60 -5.21 5.47
N SER A 62 18.74 -5.60 4.90
CA SER A 62 18.88 -5.80 3.46
C SER A 62 18.04 -6.99 2.97
N SER A 63 18.00 -8.07 3.76
CA SER A 63 17.22 -9.27 3.51
C SER A 63 15.73 -8.98 3.67
N LEU A 64 15.32 -8.32 4.76
CA LEU A 64 13.94 -7.88 4.98
C LEU A 64 13.44 -7.01 3.82
N ARG A 65 14.26 -6.10 3.31
CA ARG A 65 13.93 -5.26 2.16
C ARG A 65 13.75 -6.06 0.87
N LYS A 66 14.59 -7.08 0.62
CA LYS A 66 14.42 -7.99 -0.53
C LYS A 66 13.11 -8.78 -0.41
N LYS A 67 12.80 -9.31 0.78
CA LYS A 67 11.55 -10.05 1.04
C LYS A 67 10.32 -9.16 0.88
N TRP A 68 10.37 -7.92 1.37
CA TRP A 68 9.31 -6.93 1.16
C TRP A 68 9.04 -6.69 -0.33
N LYS A 69 10.08 -6.38 -1.11
CA LYS A 69 9.96 -6.17 -2.55
C LYS A 69 9.36 -7.39 -3.26
N ALA A 70 9.78 -8.59 -2.90
CA ALA A 70 9.25 -9.83 -3.47
C ALA A 70 7.76 -10.02 -3.14
N LEU A 71 7.36 -9.73 -1.89
CA LEU A 71 5.96 -9.78 -1.46
C LEU A 71 5.12 -8.77 -2.23
N VAL A 72 5.51 -7.48 -2.25
CA VAL A 72 4.78 -6.43 -2.96
C VAL A 72 4.64 -6.78 -4.44
N LYS A 73 5.73 -7.15 -5.12
CA LYS A 73 5.70 -7.58 -6.53
C LYS A 73 4.69 -8.70 -6.76
N LYS A 74 4.68 -9.70 -5.88
CA LYS A 74 3.77 -10.84 -6.00
C LYS A 74 2.31 -10.43 -5.80
N LEU A 75 2.03 -9.60 -4.80
CA LEU A 75 0.69 -9.12 -4.50
C LEU A 75 0.14 -8.18 -5.58
N THR A 76 0.98 -7.34 -6.19
CA THR A 76 0.62 -6.53 -7.36
C THR A 76 0.35 -7.38 -8.59
N THR A 77 1.18 -8.41 -8.85
CA THR A 77 1.00 -9.33 -9.99
C THR A 77 -0.36 -10.03 -9.95
N ILE A 78 -0.85 -10.38 -8.76
CA ILE A 78 -2.16 -11.01 -8.59
C ILE A 78 -3.30 -9.99 -8.45
N ARG A 79 -3.04 -8.69 -8.65
CA ARG A 79 -3.99 -7.56 -8.51
C ARG A 79 -4.60 -7.43 -7.11
N PHE A 80 -3.92 -7.96 -6.10
CA PHE A 80 -4.33 -7.81 -4.70
C PHE A 80 -3.89 -6.44 -4.15
N LEU A 81 -2.67 -6.01 -4.50
CA LEU A 81 -2.20 -4.65 -4.25
C LEU A 81 -2.16 -3.83 -5.54
N GLU A 82 -2.37 -2.54 -5.38
CA GLU A 82 -2.04 -1.51 -6.35
C GLU A 82 -0.92 -0.63 -5.78
N VAL A 83 -0.06 -0.12 -6.66
CA VAL A 83 1.05 0.76 -6.32
C VAL A 83 0.79 2.11 -6.98
N TYR A 84 0.84 3.17 -6.20
CA TYR A 84 0.87 4.55 -6.66
C TYR A 84 2.32 5.02 -6.53
N ASP A 85 3.00 5.07 -7.67
CA ASP A 85 4.39 5.52 -7.74
C ASP A 85 4.49 7.02 -7.45
N ALA A 86 5.62 7.42 -6.87
CA ALA A 86 5.90 8.84 -6.67
C ALA A 86 5.95 9.57 -8.03
N LEU A 87 5.07 10.55 -8.21
CA LEU A 87 5.06 11.42 -9.37
C LEU A 87 6.13 12.51 -9.20
N ARG A 88 6.88 12.79 -10.26
CA ARG A 88 7.98 13.76 -10.25
C ARG A 88 7.92 14.62 -11.51
N ASP A 89 8.31 15.87 -11.36
CA ASP A 89 8.60 16.74 -12.49
C ASP A 89 9.75 16.16 -13.32
N VAL A 90 9.60 16.14 -14.65
CA VAL A 90 10.55 15.48 -15.57
C VAL A 90 11.90 16.21 -15.61
N ASP A 91 11.86 17.54 -15.43
CA ASP A 91 13.03 18.42 -15.48
C ASP A 91 13.60 18.70 -14.08
N GLY A 92 13.00 18.11 -13.04
CA GLY A 92 13.40 18.30 -11.64
C GLY A 92 13.04 19.68 -11.09
N GLY A 93 12.04 20.34 -11.67
CA GLY A 93 11.55 21.63 -11.22
C GLY A 93 11.00 21.63 -9.79
N ILE A 94 10.81 22.83 -9.24
CA ILE A 94 10.18 23.02 -7.93
C ILE A 94 8.67 22.85 -8.08
N VAL A 95 8.07 21.98 -7.26
CA VAL A 95 6.63 21.72 -7.25
C VAL A 95 6.00 22.31 -5.98
N GLY A 96 4.98 23.15 -6.15
CA GLY A 96 4.10 23.61 -5.07
C GLY A 96 2.76 22.88 -5.09
N GLN A 97 2.17 22.64 -3.92
CA GLN A 97 0.87 21.97 -3.77
C GLN A 97 0.02 22.68 -2.72
N PHE A 98 -1.28 22.83 -3.01
CA PHE A 98 -2.32 23.22 -2.05
C PHE A 98 -3.49 22.23 -2.20
N GLU A 99 -4.16 21.90 -1.11
CA GLU A 99 -5.26 20.93 -1.10
C GLU A 99 -6.32 21.35 -0.07
N HIS A 100 -7.60 21.27 -0.45
CA HIS A 100 -8.73 21.37 0.46
C HIS A 100 -9.75 20.28 0.15
N THR A 101 -10.48 19.83 1.18
CA THR A 101 -11.65 18.98 1.02
C THR A 101 -12.91 19.84 0.99
N VAL A 102 -13.75 19.65 -0.02
CA VAL A 102 -15.00 20.41 -0.21
C VAL A 102 -16.19 19.45 -0.20
N TYR A 103 -17.22 19.77 0.56
CA TYR A 103 -18.51 19.08 0.55
C TYR A 103 -19.51 19.85 -0.31
N VAL A 104 -20.07 19.22 -1.34
CA VAL A 104 -21.05 19.86 -2.23
C VAL A 104 -22.46 19.48 -1.77
N ALA A 105 -23.13 20.43 -1.11
CA ALA A 105 -24.50 20.28 -0.64
C ALA A 105 -25.50 21.03 -1.55
N GLU A 106 -26.79 20.77 -1.34
CA GLU A 106 -27.87 21.46 -2.06
C GLU A 106 -27.81 23.00 -1.89
N GLY A 107 -27.40 23.48 -0.71
CA GLY A 107 -27.21 24.90 -0.42
C GLY A 107 -25.92 25.53 -0.95
N GLY A 108 -25.08 24.75 -1.65
CA GLY A 108 -23.78 25.19 -2.17
C GLY A 108 -22.59 24.42 -1.59
N PRO A 109 -21.36 24.72 -2.06
CA PRO A 109 -20.14 24.07 -1.60
C PRO A 109 -19.67 24.62 -0.25
N GLU A 110 -19.22 23.72 0.61
CA GLU A 110 -18.62 24.01 1.92
C GLU A 110 -17.18 23.51 1.94
N VAL A 111 -16.23 24.40 2.27
CA VAL A 111 -14.82 24.02 2.44
C VAL A 111 -14.63 23.48 3.85
N LEU A 112 -14.26 22.20 3.97
CA LEU A 112 -14.16 21.51 5.27
C LEU A 112 -12.81 21.67 5.96
N THR A 113 -11.77 22.03 5.21
CA THR A 113 -10.38 22.06 5.68
C THR A 113 -9.81 23.47 5.58
N VAL A 114 -10.54 24.47 6.11
CA VAL A 114 -10.05 25.85 6.17
C VAL A 114 -9.05 25.94 7.33
N GLU A 115 -7.77 26.10 7.01
CA GLU A 115 -6.69 26.41 7.97
C GLU A 115 -6.22 27.85 7.79
#